data_AF-A0A7K3G913-F1
#
_entry.id   AF-A0A7K3G913-F1
#
_cell.length_a   1.000
_cell.length_b   1.000
_cell.length_c   1.000
_cell.angle_alpha   90.00
_cell.angle_beta   90.00
_cell.angle_gamma   90.00
#
_symmetry.space_group_name_H-M   'P 1'
#
loop_
_entity.id
_entity.type
_entity.pdbx_description
1 polymer ?
#
loop_
_entity_poly.entity_id
_entity_poly.type
_entity_poly.pdbx_seq_one_letter_code
_entity_poly.pdbx_strand_id
1 'polypeptide(L)'
;MSEALYDEQSWNPLARVVGLSGDGLRRGGRTTPLEELNLAATAEAFLRGRWLGGGGAERPLDGLSEGPGVVPVTRVTGTSTPVKVRRAAEFARALGGLAVRRCGGPERVAELAARARAEDVPLWMARRYAEGPAGPVVVAVDRRLVRVDVFGAHAPVVRLRAPGGFRADSPDPSKGLSLTVGDAGARLVLTKKPRKSRSSVEAWLPGQHWELRREGSGGSRLLRDGRRVALLTRPPSRPVLAPGTVLLPLAPVRYETSDPLDAAVAHLFATAFGLGDTTGTARFRSRPAASDGAEPIVVDACWDRPWYSNLGGGREDNEPGGNDGWGSDGGSGGDSGGSDGGGDGGGGGGGD
;
A
#
# COMPACT_ATOMS: atom_id res chain seq x y z
N MET A 1 -9.75 -8.65 33.39
CA MET A 1 -10.92 -8.72 32.49
C MET A 1 -11.11 -7.34 31.92
N SER A 2 -10.88 -7.16 30.63
CA SER A 2 -11.04 -5.91 29.90
C SER A 2 -12.53 -5.62 29.70
N GLU A 3 -12.97 -4.42 30.05
CA GLU A 3 -14.37 -4.00 29.92
C GLU A 3 -14.81 -3.98 28.45
N ALA A 4 -15.98 -4.54 28.16
CA ALA A 4 -16.55 -4.55 26.82
C ALA A 4 -17.13 -3.16 26.50
N LEU A 5 -16.64 -2.54 25.43
CA LEU A 5 -17.08 -1.22 24.95
C LEU A 5 -18.23 -1.32 23.95
N TYR A 6 -18.34 -2.47 23.28
CA TYR A 6 -19.44 -2.86 22.41
C TYR A 6 -19.46 -4.39 22.37
N ASP A 7 -20.63 -5.01 22.47
CA ASP A 7 -20.74 -6.46 22.29
C ASP A 7 -22.07 -6.85 21.66
N GLU A 8 -22.06 -7.87 20.82
CA GLU A 8 -23.24 -8.44 20.21
C GLU A 8 -23.50 -9.83 20.77
N GLN A 9 -24.70 -10.03 21.30
CA GLN A 9 -25.12 -11.34 21.79
C GLN A 9 -25.89 -12.10 20.73
N SER A 10 -25.63 -13.40 20.59
CA SER A 10 -26.36 -14.28 19.69
C SER A 10 -26.56 -15.64 20.33
N TRP A 11 -27.79 -16.15 20.28
CA TRP A 11 -28.12 -17.52 20.66
C TRP A 11 -27.67 -18.55 19.60
N ASN A 12 -27.36 -18.10 18.38
CA ASN A 12 -26.76 -18.93 17.35
C ASN A 12 -25.23 -18.98 17.51
N PRO A 13 -24.62 -20.15 17.79
CA PRO A 13 -23.18 -20.31 17.99
C PRO A 13 -22.35 -20.07 16.72
N LEU A 14 -22.98 -20.09 15.53
CA LEU A 14 -22.33 -19.81 14.25
C LEU A 14 -22.41 -18.34 13.85
N ALA A 15 -23.10 -17.51 14.63
CA ALA A 15 -23.22 -16.09 14.32
C ALA A 15 -21.85 -15.41 14.43
N ARG A 16 -21.47 -14.67 13.39
CA ARG A 16 -20.29 -13.81 13.41
C ARG A 16 -20.63 -12.53 14.18
N VAL A 17 -20.61 -12.61 15.50
CA VAL A 17 -20.81 -11.46 16.38
C VAL A 17 -19.60 -10.56 16.38
N VAL A 18 -19.84 -9.26 16.53
CA VAL A 18 -18.81 -8.24 16.69
C VAL A 18 -18.74 -7.81 18.14
N GLY A 19 -17.52 -7.70 18.67
CA GLY A 19 -17.26 -7.14 19.99
C GLY A 19 -16.04 -6.24 19.97
N LEU A 20 -16.06 -5.17 20.76
CA LEU A 20 -14.96 -4.25 20.96
C LEU A 20 -14.64 -4.18 22.44
N SER A 21 -13.38 -4.34 22.80
CA SER A 21 -12.88 -4.16 24.16
C SER A 21 -11.57 -3.37 24.15
N GLY A 22 -11.00 -3.18 25.33
CA GLY A 22 -9.64 -2.64 25.47
C GLY A 22 -8.53 -3.51 24.85
N ASP A 23 -8.81 -4.78 24.53
CA ASP A 23 -7.81 -5.70 23.98
C ASP A 23 -7.86 -5.78 22.44
N GLY A 24 -8.99 -5.44 21.83
CA GLY A 24 -9.12 -5.51 20.38
C GLY A 24 -10.54 -5.54 19.85
N LEU A 25 -10.63 -5.67 18.53
CA LEU A 25 -11.86 -5.88 17.78
C LEU A 25 -12.05 -7.37 17.50
N ARG A 26 -13.04 -7.98 18.15
CA ARG A 26 -13.48 -9.35 17.90
C ARG A 26 -14.49 -9.36 16.75
N ARG A 27 -14.28 -10.24 15.77
CA ARG A 27 -15.20 -10.48 14.66
C ARG A 27 -15.27 -11.98 14.38
N GLY A 28 -16.39 -12.61 14.77
CA GLY A 28 -16.50 -14.07 14.76
C GLY A 28 -15.39 -14.71 15.61
N GLY A 29 -14.69 -15.70 15.08
CA GLY A 29 -13.62 -16.42 15.79
C GLY A 29 -12.25 -15.73 15.85
N ARG A 30 -12.13 -14.47 15.40
CA ARG A 30 -10.84 -13.75 15.36
C ARG A 30 -10.90 -12.44 16.13
N THR A 31 -9.84 -12.14 16.87
CA THR A 31 -9.60 -10.84 17.49
C THR A 31 -8.47 -10.13 16.76
N THR A 32 -8.72 -8.89 16.34
CA THR A 32 -7.70 -7.97 15.79
C THR A 32 -7.24 -7.06 16.93
N PRO A 33 -5.96 -7.10 17.33
CA PRO A 33 -5.43 -6.20 18.35
C PRO A 33 -5.59 -4.72 17.96
N LEU A 34 -5.70 -3.85 18.95
CA LEU A 34 -5.90 -2.41 18.72
C LEU A 34 -4.72 -1.76 17.99
N GLU A 35 -3.49 -2.26 18.21
CA GLU A 35 -2.27 -1.81 17.54
C GLU A 35 -2.24 -2.15 16.03
N GLU A 36 -3.04 -3.11 15.58
CA GLU A 36 -3.20 -3.38 14.15
C GLU A 36 -4.20 -2.43 13.48
N LEU A 37 -5.01 -1.71 14.26
CA LEU A 37 -5.99 -0.74 13.77
C LEU A 37 -5.34 0.63 13.60
N ASN A 38 -5.72 1.36 12.55
CA ASN A 38 -5.30 2.74 12.37
C ASN A 38 -6.18 3.67 13.24
N LEU A 39 -5.90 3.64 14.55
CA LEU A 39 -6.64 4.45 15.52
C LEU A 39 -6.43 5.95 15.30
N ALA A 40 -5.25 6.37 14.86
CA ALA A 40 -4.97 7.78 14.57
C ALA A 40 -5.89 8.32 13.45
N ALA A 41 -6.02 7.60 12.34
CA ALA A 41 -6.92 7.99 11.26
C ALA A 41 -8.40 7.91 11.67
N THR A 42 -8.77 6.88 12.45
CA THR A 42 -10.14 6.71 12.94
C THR A 42 -10.54 7.84 13.89
N ALA A 43 -9.66 8.19 14.84
CA ALA A 43 -9.89 9.27 15.80
C ALA A 43 -10.00 10.63 15.12
N GLU A 44 -9.14 10.89 14.12
CA GLU A 44 -9.14 12.14 13.38
C GLU A 44 -10.45 12.34 12.59
N ALA A 45 -10.91 11.33 11.86
CA ALA A 45 -12.20 11.38 11.16
C ALA A 45 -13.36 11.53 12.16
N PHE A 46 -13.34 10.76 13.25
CA PHE A 46 -14.37 10.80 14.28
C PHE A 46 -14.53 12.20 14.92
N LEU A 47 -13.42 12.86 15.26
CA LEU A 47 -13.45 14.22 15.83
C LEU A 47 -13.97 15.28 14.83
N ARG A 48 -13.89 15.01 13.52
CA ARG A 48 -14.52 15.85 12.48
C ARG A 48 -15.99 15.52 12.23
N GLY A 49 -16.60 14.63 13.04
CA GLY A 49 -17.98 14.17 12.82
C GLY A 49 -18.11 13.30 11.57
N ARG A 50 -17.04 12.62 11.17
CA ARG A 50 -16.98 11.74 9.99
C ARG A 50 -16.60 10.31 10.39
N TRP A 51 -16.86 9.37 9.50
CA TRP A 51 -16.37 8.01 9.60
C TRP A 51 -15.57 7.61 8.36
N LEU A 52 -14.37 7.08 8.60
CA LEU A 52 -13.43 6.66 7.59
C LEU A 52 -13.84 5.32 6.95
N GLY A 53 -13.84 5.28 5.62
CA GLY A 53 -14.12 4.11 4.80
C GLY A 53 -12.94 3.66 3.95
N GLY A 54 -13.23 2.82 2.96
CA GLY A 54 -12.26 2.36 1.98
C GLY A 54 -11.54 3.51 1.28
N GLY A 55 -10.20 3.43 1.22
CA GLY A 55 -9.34 4.36 0.47
C GLY A 55 -9.40 5.82 0.92
N GLY A 56 -9.83 6.08 2.14
CA GLY A 56 -9.97 7.46 2.63
C GLY A 56 -11.30 8.13 2.31
N ALA A 57 -12.27 7.41 1.71
CA ALA A 57 -13.63 7.93 1.61
C ALA A 57 -14.22 8.17 3.00
N GLU A 58 -15.07 9.18 3.16
CA GLU A 58 -15.66 9.54 4.44
C GLU A 58 -17.16 9.81 4.34
N ARG A 59 -17.90 9.40 5.37
CA ARG A 59 -19.32 9.71 5.53
C ARG A 59 -19.58 10.50 6.80
N PRO A 60 -20.63 11.35 6.86
CA PRO A 60 -21.10 11.92 8.12
C PRO A 60 -21.37 10.83 9.16
N LEU A 61 -20.91 11.05 10.39
CA LEU A 61 -21.08 10.08 11.48
C LEU A 61 -22.56 9.96 11.91
N ASP A 62 -23.31 11.05 11.88
CA ASP A 62 -24.75 11.14 12.12
C ASP A 62 -25.59 10.46 11.03
N GLY A 63 -25.01 10.25 9.84
CA GLY A 63 -25.63 9.51 8.75
C GLY A 63 -25.53 7.98 8.88
N LEU A 64 -24.87 7.45 9.91
CA LEU A 64 -24.79 6.00 10.15
C LEU A 64 -26.09 5.46 10.75
N SER A 65 -26.48 4.26 10.33
CA SER A 65 -27.68 3.57 10.85
C SER A 65 -27.59 3.36 12.36
N GLU A 66 -28.62 3.73 13.11
CA GLU A 66 -28.75 3.37 14.54
C GLU A 66 -28.96 1.86 14.72
N GLY A 67 -29.46 1.17 13.69
CA GLY A 67 -29.65 -0.28 13.64
C GLY A 67 -28.54 -1.02 12.89
N PRO A 68 -28.85 -2.18 12.29
CA PRO A 68 -27.88 -2.95 11.54
C PRO A 68 -27.27 -2.14 10.39
N GLY A 69 -25.97 -2.32 10.17
CA GLY A 69 -25.24 -1.59 9.14
C GLY A 69 -23.82 -2.08 8.93
N VAL A 70 -23.12 -1.41 8.02
CA VAL A 70 -21.70 -1.66 7.73
C VAL A 70 -20.89 -0.48 8.23
N VAL A 71 -19.89 -0.76 9.05
CA VAL A 71 -18.91 0.22 9.52
C VAL A 71 -17.53 -0.25 9.08
N PRO A 72 -16.89 0.42 8.12
CA PRO A 72 -15.53 0.10 7.71
C PRO A 72 -14.55 0.29 8.86
N VAL A 73 -13.55 -0.60 8.96
CA VAL A 73 -12.46 -0.50 9.92
C VAL A 73 -11.14 -0.55 9.17
N THR A 74 -10.30 0.46 9.41
CA THR A 74 -9.01 0.62 8.72
C THR A 74 -7.85 0.16 9.62
N ARG A 75 -6.97 -0.67 9.06
CA ARG A 75 -5.75 -1.18 9.68
C ARG A 75 -4.58 -0.23 9.46
N VAL A 76 -3.51 -0.35 10.26
CA VAL A 76 -2.27 0.45 10.10
C VAL A 76 -1.57 0.22 8.74
N THR A 77 -1.92 -0.87 8.06
CA THR A 77 -1.54 -1.19 6.68
C THR A 77 -2.26 -0.34 5.64
N GLY A 78 -3.21 0.52 6.02
CA GLY A 78 -4.08 1.26 5.12
C GLY A 78 -5.21 0.42 4.51
N THR A 79 -5.26 -0.87 4.83
CA THR A 79 -6.37 -1.74 4.43
C THR A 79 -7.63 -1.37 5.18
N SER A 80 -8.75 -1.18 4.49
CA SER A 80 -10.06 -0.99 5.09
C SER A 80 -10.95 -2.20 4.82
N THR A 81 -11.59 -2.73 5.87
CA THR A 81 -12.51 -3.87 5.76
C THR A 81 -13.90 -3.50 6.27
N PRO A 82 -14.98 -3.76 5.53
CA PRO A 82 -16.33 -3.56 6.03
C PRO A 82 -16.63 -4.52 7.19
N VAL A 83 -17.11 -3.97 8.31
CA VAL A 83 -17.59 -4.75 9.46
C VAL A 83 -19.11 -4.62 9.54
N LYS A 84 -19.80 -5.76 9.42
CA LYS A 84 -21.25 -5.81 9.61
C LYS A 84 -21.54 -5.85 11.11
N VAL A 85 -22.30 -4.87 11.58
CA VAL A 85 -22.66 -4.69 12.98
C VAL A 85 -24.17 -4.52 13.11
N ARG A 86 -24.71 -4.90 14.26
CA ARG A 86 -26.15 -4.78 14.58
C ARG A 86 -26.57 -3.37 14.97
N ARG A 87 -25.63 -2.54 15.45
CA ARG A 87 -25.86 -1.16 15.89
C ARG A 87 -24.71 -0.31 15.39
N ALA A 88 -24.81 0.17 14.14
CA ALA A 88 -23.68 0.78 13.43
C ALA A 88 -23.24 2.10 14.05
N ALA A 89 -24.17 2.99 14.38
CA ALA A 89 -23.87 4.26 15.04
C ALA A 89 -23.24 4.05 16.43
N GLU A 90 -23.76 3.13 17.24
CA GLU A 90 -23.20 2.78 18.56
C GLU A 90 -21.76 2.24 18.42
N PHE A 91 -21.54 1.28 17.53
CA PHE A 91 -20.21 0.72 17.28
C PHE A 91 -19.21 1.79 16.84
N ALA A 92 -19.58 2.65 15.88
CA ALA A 92 -18.73 3.72 15.40
C ALA A 92 -18.38 4.73 16.52
N ARG A 93 -19.36 5.12 17.35
CA ARG A 93 -19.12 5.98 18.52
C ARG A 93 -18.18 5.33 19.54
N ALA A 94 -18.37 4.04 19.83
CA ALA A 94 -17.54 3.30 20.77
C ALA A 94 -16.08 3.19 20.28
N LEU A 95 -15.87 2.81 19.01
CA LEU A 95 -14.54 2.70 18.42
C LEU A 95 -13.86 4.06 18.24
N GLY A 96 -14.59 5.08 17.78
CA GLY A 96 -14.08 6.45 17.65
C GLY A 96 -13.63 7.03 18.99
N GLY A 97 -14.47 6.90 20.03
CA GLY A 97 -14.13 7.33 21.38
C GLY A 97 -12.94 6.58 21.97
N LEU A 98 -12.84 5.26 21.74
CA LEU A 98 -11.67 4.46 22.11
C LEU A 98 -10.41 4.94 21.39
N ALA A 99 -10.50 5.19 20.09
CA ALA A 99 -9.38 5.63 19.27
C ALA A 99 -8.82 6.97 19.78
N VAL A 100 -9.68 7.96 20.08
CA VAL A 100 -9.27 9.24 20.67
C VAL A 100 -8.52 9.02 22.00
N ARG A 101 -9.06 8.20 22.91
CA ARG A 101 -8.39 7.91 24.19
C ARG A 101 -7.03 7.25 23.99
N ARG A 102 -6.93 6.25 23.11
CA ARG A 102 -5.68 5.52 22.83
C ARG A 102 -4.65 6.36 22.11
N CYS A 103 -5.06 7.36 21.34
CA CYS A 103 -4.17 8.34 20.75
C CYS A 103 -3.69 9.41 21.74
N GLY A 104 -4.16 9.42 23.00
CA GLY A 104 -3.77 10.43 24.00
C GLY A 104 -4.68 11.64 24.08
N GLY A 105 -5.89 11.57 23.52
CA GLY A 105 -6.88 12.64 23.58
C GLY A 105 -6.95 13.52 22.31
N PRO A 106 -7.91 14.46 22.27
CA PRO A 106 -8.20 15.25 21.07
C PRO A 106 -7.04 16.15 20.63
N GLU A 107 -6.29 16.73 21.58
CA GLU A 107 -5.13 17.58 21.28
C GLU A 107 -4.04 16.81 20.53
N ARG A 108 -3.70 15.60 21.00
CA ARG A 108 -2.73 14.74 20.34
C ARG A 108 -3.19 14.30 18.95
N VAL A 109 -4.49 14.04 18.77
CA VAL A 109 -5.05 13.75 17.44
C VAL A 109 -4.94 14.97 16.52
N ALA A 110 -5.17 16.19 17.03
CA ALA A 110 -5.02 17.42 16.26
C ALA A 110 -3.56 17.65 15.81
N GLU A 111 -2.57 17.35 16.64
CA GLU A 111 -1.15 17.38 16.27
C GLU A 111 -0.83 16.40 15.14
N LEU A 112 -1.32 15.15 15.24
CA LEU A 112 -1.16 14.15 14.20
C LEU A 112 -1.82 14.61 12.89
N ALA A 113 -3.01 15.20 12.97
CA ALA A 113 -3.71 15.74 11.81
C ALA A 113 -2.97 16.94 11.20
N ALA A 114 -2.41 17.83 12.00
CA ALA A 114 -1.60 18.95 11.53
C ALA A 114 -0.34 18.47 10.81
N ARG A 115 0.34 17.47 11.36
CA ARG A 115 1.47 16.82 10.71
C ARG A 115 1.08 16.19 9.38
N ALA A 116 -0.01 15.42 9.33
CA ALA A 116 -0.51 14.80 8.10
C ALA A 116 -0.84 15.83 7.01
N ARG A 117 -1.42 16.97 7.39
CA ARG A 117 -1.67 18.10 6.47
C ARG A 117 -0.36 18.72 5.96
N ALA A 118 0.62 18.95 6.83
CA ALA A 118 1.92 19.49 6.44
C ALA A 118 2.69 18.53 5.50
N GLU A 119 2.54 17.23 5.70
CA GLU A 119 3.11 16.18 4.83
C GLU A 119 2.35 16.03 3.50
N ASP A 120 1.13 16.58 3.40
CA ASP A 120 0.14 16.28 2.36
C ASP A 120 -0.12 14.77 2.25
N VAL A 121 -0.09 14.02 3.36
CA VAL A 121 -0.36 12.57 3.39
C VAL A 121 -1.39 12.25 4.45
N PRO A 122 -2.55 11.69 4.08
CA PRO A 122 -3.60 11.41 5.04
C PRO A 122 -3.18 10.33 6.05
N LEU A 123 -3.71 10.41 7.28
CA LEU A 123 -3.36 9.49 8.36
C LEU A 123 -3.74 8.03 8.06
N TRP A 124 -4.75 7.79 7.22
CA TRP A 124 -5.19 6.44 6.88
C TRP A 124 -4.15 5.67 6.05
N MET A 125 -3.28 6.36 5.32
CA MET A 125 -2.26 5.73 4.48
C MET A 125 -1.14 5.13 5.35
N ALA A 126 -0.76 3.90 5.00
CA ALA A 126 0.33 3.19 5.68
C ALA A 126 1.64 3.98 5.61
N ARG A 127 2.33 4.08 6.75
CA ARG A 127 3.66 4.68 6.87
C ARG A 127 4.64 3.60 7.31
N ARG A 128 5.73 3.44 6.56
CA ARG A 128 6.85 2.56 6.89
C ARG A 128 8.10 3.39 7.09
N TYR A 129 9.00 2.90 7.94
CA TYR A 129 10.19 3.64 8.36
C TYR A 129 11.43 2.85 7.98
N ALA A 130 12.47 3.57 7.58
CA ALA A 130 13.81 3.06 7.39
C ALA A 130 14.83 4.03 7.98
N GLU A 131 16.01 3.54 8.32
CA GLU A 131 17.13 4.40 8.67
C GLU A 131 17.73 5.01 7.40
N GLY A 132 18.10 6.29 7.46
CA GLY A 132 18.77 7.03 6.41
C GLY A 132 20.02 7.74 6.92
N PRO A 133 20.91 8.19 6.03
CA PRO A 133 22.19 8.80 6.40
C PRO A 133 22.04 10.10 7.22
N ALA A 134 20.91 10.80 7.10
CA ALA A 134 20.62 12.03 7.84
C ALA A 134 19.47 11.86 8.86
N GLY A 135 19.10 10.62 9.18
CA GLY A 135 17.98 10.30 10.07
C GLY A 135 16.90 9.44 9.39
N PRO A 136 15.77 9.20 10.08
CA PRO A 136 14.72 8.32 9.59
C PRO A 136 14.12 8.80 8.26
N VAL A 137 13.89 7.84 7.36
CA VAL A 137 13.12 8.00 6.12
C VAL A 137 11.75 7.36 6.31
N VAL A 138 10.70 8.11 6.02
CA VAL A 138 9.30 7.66 6.06
C VAL A 138 8.81 7.44 4.64
N VAL A 139 8.20 6.29 4.39
CA VAL A 139 7.60 5.93 3.10
C VAL A 139 6.11 5.71 3.33
N ALA A 140 5.28 6.60 2.78
CA ALA A 140 3.85 6.42 2.68
C ALA A 140 3.51 5.82 1.31
N VAL A 141 2.64 4.81 1.27
CA VAL A 141 2.28 4.16 0.00
C VAL A 141 0.83 3.70 0.01
N ASP A 142 0.16 3.92 -1.12
CA ASP A 142 -1.06 3.21 -1.47
C ASP A 142 -0.95 2.72 -2.92
N ARG A 143 -0.94 1.39 -3.08
CA ARG A 143 -0.77 0.75 -4.39
C ARG A 143 -1.97 0.92 -5.30
N ARG A 144 -3.16 1.10 -4.72
CA ARG A 144 -4.42 1.20 -5.43
C ARG A 144 -4.67 2.61 -5.95
N LEU A 145 -4.17 3.63 -5.24
CA LEU A 145 -4.07 5.02 -5.68
C LEU A 145 -2.85 5.30 -6.56
N VAL A 146 -1.93 4.32 -6.67
CA VAL A 146 -0.66 4.50 -7.40
C VAL A 146 0.11 5.70 -6.82
N ARG A 147 0.30 5.66 -5.50
CA ARG A 147 0.82 6.77 -4.74
C ARG A 147 1.94 6.32 -3.81
N VAL A 148 3.07 7.02 -3.87
CA VAL A 148 4.20 6.87 -2.96
C VAL A 148 4.70 8.26 -2.60
N ASP A 149 4.77 8.58 -1.31
CA ASP A 149 5.36 9.81 -0.81
C ASP A 149 6.49 9.43 0.16
N VAL A 150 7.68 10.01 -0.03
CA VAL A 150 8.87 9.73 0.79
C VAL A 150 9.35 11.01 1.46
N PHE A 151 9.55 10.91 2.77
CA PHE A 151 9.96 11.99 3.65
C PHE A 151 11.29 11.60 4.30
N GLY A 152 12.25 12.52 4.34
CA GLY A 152 13.48 12.34 5.09
C GLY A 152 13.84 13.65 5.79
N ALA A 153 14.53 13.57 6.92
CA ALA A 153 15.10 14.75 7.53
C ALA A 153 16.04 15.44 6.53
N HIS A 154 15.91 16.76 6.38
CA HIS A 154 16.76 17.57 5.50
C HIS A 154 16.67 17.24 3.99
N ALA A 155 15.65 16.51 3.55
CA ALA A 155 15.37 16.26 2.13
C ALA A 155 14.01 16.87 1.74
N PRO A 156 13.87 17.45 0.54
CA PRO A 156 12.55 17.75 0.00
C PRO A 156 11.74 16.46 -0.19
N VAL A 157 10.41 16.54 -0.05
CA VAL A 157 9.52 15.38 -0.21
C VAL A 157 9.60 14.85 -1.64
N VAL A 158 9.80 13.55 -1.81
CA VAL A 158 9.81 12.90 -3.12
C VAL A 158 8.49 12.17 -3.31
N ARG A 159 7.73 12.52 -4.35
CA ARG A 159 6.38 12.00 -4.57
C ARG A 159 6.26 11.35 -5.93
N LEU A 160 5.65 10.17 -5.97
CA LEU A 160 5.23 9.51 -7.20
C LEU A 160 3.73 9.29 -7.14
N ARG A 161 3.00 9.83 -8.11
CA ARG A 161 1.54 9.73 -8.20
C ARG A 161 1.12 9.38 -9.63
N ALA A 162 -0.09 8.89 -9.84
CA ALA A 162 -0.65 8.70 -11.17
C ALA A 162 -1.99 9.44 -11.31
N PRO A 163 -1.96 10.78 -11.46
CA PRO A 163 -3.20 11.57 -11.50
C PRO A 163 -4.12 11.14 -12.64
N GLY A 164 -3.57 10.87 -13.83
CA GLY A 164 -4.32 10.34 -14.98
C GLY A 164 -4.49 8.81 -14.98
N GLY A 165 -4.23 8.13 -13.87
CA GLY A 165 -4.12 6.68 -13.81
C GLY A 165 -2.80 6.15 -14.37
N PHE A 166 -2.54 4.86 -14.14
CA PHE A 166 -1.30 4.19 -14.55
C PHE A 166 -1.61 3.05 -15.52
N ARG A 167 -0.85 2.96 -16.62
CA ARG A 167 -1.02 1.91 -17.63
C ARG A 167 0.33 1.33 -18.00
N ALA A 168 0.63 0.12 -17.53
CA ALA A 168 1.92 -0.54 -17.76
C ALA A 168 2.29 -0.65 -19.26
N ASP A 169 1.29 -0.88 -20.11
CA ASP A 169 1.45 -1.05 -21.56
C ASP A 169 1.31 0.26 -22.35
N SER A 170 1.16 1.41 -21.69
CA SER A 170 1.05 2.71 -22.36
C SER A 170 2.29 3.02 -23.19
N PRO A 171 2.18 3.61 -24.39
CA PRO A 171 3.35 4.08 -25.14
C PRO A 171 4.04 5.29 -24.48
N ASP A 172 3.35 6.03 -23.59
CA ASP A 172 3.95 7.13 -22.82
C ASP A 172 5.14 6.60 -21.98
N PRO A 173 6.34 7.20 -22.10
CA PRO A 173 7.52 6.82 -21.32
C PRO A 173 7.29 6.78 -19.80
N SER A 174 6.44 7.66 -19.27
CA SER A 174 6.14 7.73 -17.83
C SER A 174 5.05 6.73 -17.39
N LYS A 175 4.32 6.15 -18.35
CA LYS A 175 3.17 5.25 -18.11
C LYS A 175 2.02 5.90 -17.32
N GLY A 176 1.93 7.23 -17.34
CA GLY A 176 0.98 8.03 -16.54
C GLY A 176 1.47 8.36 -15.12
N LEU A 177 2.72 8.03 -14.79
CA LEU A 177 3.32 8.37 -13.50
C LEU A 177 3.92 9.77 -13.51
N SER A 178 3.63 10.56 -12.49
CA SER A 178 4.19 11.87 -12.22
C SER A 178 5.11 11.80 -11.00
N LEU A 179 6.37 12.18 -11.18
CA LEU A 179 7.37 12.26 -10.12
C LEU A 179 7.65 13.73 -9.78
N THR A 180 7.63 14.08 -8.50
CA THR A 180 8.05 15.41 -8.02
C THR A 180 9.06 15.30 -6.88
N VAL A 181 9.93 16.31 -6.78
CA VAL A 181 10.88 16.51 -5.67
C VAL A 181 10.65 17.91 -5.12
N GLY A 182 10.08 17.99 -3.92
CA GLY A 182 9.45 19.23 -3.44
C GLY A 182 8.36 19.64 -4.44
N ASP A 183 8.48 20.86 -4.94
CA ASP A 183 7.55 21.43 -5.94
C ASP A 183 8.04 21.24 -7.38
N ALA A 184 9.24 20.67 -7.59
CA ALA A 184 9.81 20.48 -8.92
C ALA A 184 9.33 19.16 -9.54
N GLY A 185 8.70 19.23 -10.71
CA GLY A 185 8.36 18.06 -11.51
C GLY A 185 9.60 17.46 -12.18
N ALA A 186 9.77 16.14 -12.04
CA ALA A 186 10.82 15.38 -12.72
C ALA A 186 10.25 14.69 -13.96
N ARG A 187 10.99 14.75 -15.06
CA ARG A 187 10.70 13.87 -16.20
C ARG A 187 11.02 12.44 -15.78
N LEU A 188 10.09 11.51 -16.02
CA LEU A 188 10.25 10.10 -15.66
C LEU A 188 10.14 9.23 -16.93
N VAL A 189 11.08 8.29 -17.09
CA VAL A 189 11.08 7.34 -18.22
C VAL A 189 11.33 5.94 -17.70
N LEU A 190 10.44 5.01 -18.05
CA LEU A 190 10.57 3.59 -17.74
C LEU A 190 10.91 2.84 -19.04
N THR A 191 12.11 2.25 -19.07
CA THR A 191 12.59 1.49 -20.22
C THR A 191 12.67 0.02 -19.87
N LYS A 192 11.77 -0.80 -20.42
CA LYS A 192 11.86 -2.25 -20.36
C LYS A 192 12.37 -2.80 -21.69
N LYS A 193 13.43 -3.62 -21.66
CA LYS A 193 14.01 -4.28 -22.84
C LYS A 193 14.09 -5.80 -22.63
N PRO A 194 14.02 -6.61 -23.71
CA PRO A 194 14.22 -8.06 -23.63
C PRO A 194 15.57 -8.42 -22.98
N ARG A 195 16.64 -7.71 -23.38
CA ARG A 195 17.92 -7.75 -22.68
C ARG A 195 17.79 -6.99 -21.35
N LYS A 196 17.53 -7.71 -20.26
CA LYS A 196 17.30 -7.17 -18.91
C LYS A 196 18.36 -6.17 -18.44
N SER A 197 19.64 -6.35 -18.83
CA SER A 197 20.74 -5.43 -18.49
C SER A 197 20.64 -4.04 -19.14
N ARG A 198 19.77 -3.87 -20.14
CA ARG A 198 19.48 -2.60 -20.82
C ARG A 198 18.15 -1.98 -20.38
N SER A 199 17.51 -2.53 -19.34
CA SER A 199 16.31 -1.93 -18.76
C SER A 199 16.71 -0.92 -17.68
N SER A 200 16.03 0.22 -17.65
CA SER A 200 16.32 1.34 -16.76
C SER A 200 15.03 2.03 -16.30
N VAL A 201 15.12 2.71 -15.16
CA VAL A 201 14.17 3.77 -14.80
C VAL A 201 14.97 5.04 -14.58
N GLU A 202 14.60 6.10 -15.25
CA GLU A 202 15.36 7.35 -15.26
C GLU A 202 14.46 8.52 -14.84
N ALA A 203 14.99 9.38 -13.98
CA ALA A 203 14.33 10.58 -13.48
C ALA A 203 15.24 11.79 -13.66
N TRP A 204 14.76 12.82 -14.37
CA TRP A 204 15.50 14.05 -14.62
C TRP A 204 14.83 15.23 -13.96
N LEU A 205 15.63 15.95 -13.17
CA LEU A 205 15.37 17.32 -12.75
C LEU A 205 16.38 18.25 -13.41
N PRO A 206 16.13 19.56 -13.44
CA PRO A 206 17.16 20.52 -13.85
C PRO A 206 18.47 20.30 -13.08
N GLY A 207 19.53 19.94 -13.81
CA GLY A 207 20.88 19.72 -13.27
C GLY A 207 21.09 18.42 -12.48
N GLN A 208 20.10 17.50 -12.42
CA GLN A 208 20.23 16.25 -11.69
C GLN A 208 19.53 15.10 -12.42
N HIS A 209 20.21 13.96 -12.54
CA HIS A 209 19.68 12.78 -13.20
C HIS A 209 19.88 11.53 -12.35
N TRP A 210 18.80 10.87 -11.95
CA TRP A 210 18.85 9.56 -11.32
C TRP A 210 18.51 8.45 -12.29
N GLU A 211 19.28 7.37 -12.24
CA GLU A 211 19.09 6.20 -13.08
C GLU A 211 19.15 4.92 -12.24
N LEU A 212 18.12 4.09 -12.37
CA LEU A 212 18.07 2.75 -11.79
C LEU A 212 18.48 1.72 -12.82
N ARG A 213 19.62 1.05 -12.60
CA ARG A 213 20.12 -0.03 -13.46
C ARG A 213 20.12 -1.36 -12.74
N ARG A 214 19.90 -2.43 -13.49
CA ARG A 214 20.05 -3.79 -12.99
C ARG A 214 21.50 -4.05 -12.56
N GLU A 215 21.71 -4.48 -11.32
CA GLU A 215 22.99 -4.99 -10.84
C GLU A 215 23.04 -6.52 -10.95
N GLY A 216 21.94 -7.18 -10.57
CA GLY A 216 21.80 -8.64 -10.59
C GLY A 216 20.34 -9.07 -10.72
N SER A 217 20.03 -10.35 -10.50
CA SER A 217 18.65 -10.84 -10.57
C SER A 217 17.76 -10.30 -9.43
N GLY A 218 18.34 -10.13 -8.24
CA GLY A 218 17.64 -9.68 -7.03
C GLY A 218 17.85 -8.22 -6.65
N GLY A 219 18.56 -7.41 -7.45
CA GLY A 219 18.88 -6.04 -7.06
C GLY A 219 19.25 -5.12 -8.20
N SER A 220 19.12 -3.82 -7.93
CA SER A 220 19.41 -2.74 -8.87
C SER A 220 20.24 -1.67 -8.17
N ARG A 221 21.12 -1.04 -8.92
CA ARG A 221 21.94 0.07 -8.45
C ARG A 221 21.29 1.38 -8.92
N LEU A 222 21.11 2.30 -7.98
CA LEU A 222 20.73 3.67 -8.27
C LEU A 222 22.00 4.48 -8.49
N LEU A 223 22.01 5.25 -9.57
CA LEU A 223 23.05 6.21 -9.90
C LEU A 223 22.46 7.62 -9.91
N ARG A 224 23.29 8.61 -9.59
CA ARG A 224 23.04 10.04 -9.81
C ARG A 224 24.17 10.61 -10.65
N ASP A 225 23.83 11.13 -11.83
CA ASP A 225 24.81 11.69 -12.78
C ASP A 225 25.98 10.72 -13.07
N GLY A 226 25.66 9.42 -13.17
CA GLY A 226 26.61 8.33 -13.40
C GLY A 226 27.39 7.86 -12.16
N ARG A 227 27.27 8.54 -11.02
CA ARG A 227 27.88 8.14 -9.75
C ARG A 227 26.93 7.22 -8.98
N ARG A 228 27.47 6.24 -8.26
CA ARG A 228 26.66 5.28 -7.51
C ARG A 228 26.15 5.94 -6.23
N VAL A 229 24.86 5.80 -5.94
CA VAL A 229 24.25 6.39 -4.73
C VAL A 229 23.64 5.37 -3.80
N ALA A 230 23.10 4.27 -4.33
CA ALA A 230 22.57 3.19 -3.50
C ALA A 230 22.52 1.85 -4.26
N LEU A 231 22.59 0.76 -3.50
CA LEU A 231 22.19 -0.58 -3.96
C LEU A 231 20.84 -0.93 -3.33
N LEU A 232 19.85 -1.20 -4.18
CA LEU A 232 18.48 -1.56 -3.80
C LEU A 232 18.31 -3.06 -4.02
N THR A 233 17.85 -3.79 -3.01
CA THR A 233 17.62 -5.24 -3.13
C THR A 233 16.15 -5.59 -2.94
N ARG A 234 15.73 -6.64 -3.63
CA ARG A 234 14.40 -7.24 -3.44
C ARG A 234 14.35 -7.86 -2.04
N PRO A 235 13.33 -7.54 -1.22
CA PRO A 235 13.10 -8.26 0.02
C PRO A 235 12.79 -9.74 -0.27
N PRO A 236 13.06 -10.65 0.67
CA PRO A 236 12.75 -12.06 0.49
C PRO A 236 11.26 -12.25 0.16
N SER A 237 10.94 -13.26 -0.67
CA SER A 237 9.55 -13.52 -1.11
C SER A 237 8.58 -13.85 0.04
N ARG A 238 9.12 -14.30 1.18
CA ARG A 238 8.39 -14.54 2.42
C ARG A 238 9.19 -13.94 3.58
N PRO A 239 9.06 -12.63 3.85
CA PRO A 239 9.76 -12.03 4.97
C PRO A 239 9.18 -12.56 6.29
N VAL A 240 10.05 -12.90 7.23
CA VAL A 240 9.63 -13.17 8.61
C VAL A 240 9.38 -11.83 9.28
N LEU A 241 8.12 -11.58 9.64
CA LEU A 241 7.73 -10.37 10.34
C LEU A 241 8.12 -10.46 11.82
N ALA A 242 8.64 -9.37 12.37
CA ALA A 242 8.86 -9.29 13.80
C ALA A 242 7.52 -9.43 14.55
N PRO A 243 7.49 -10.06 15.74
CA PRO A 243 6.27 -10.15 16.55
C PRO A 243 5.62 -8.77 16.72
N GLY A 244 4.30 -8.71 16.54
CA GLY A 244 3.54 -7.45 16.64
C GLY A 244 3.66 -6.51 15.44
N THR A 245 4.37 -6.91 14.36
CA THR A 245 4.40 -6.13 13.12
C THR A 245 3.45 -6.71 12.07
N VAL A 246 2.61 -5.85 11.49
CA VAL A 246 1.69 -6.25 10.40
C VAL A 246 2.16 -5.80 9.03
N LEU A 247 2.97 -4.74 8.97
CA LEU A 247 3.49 -4.16 7.73
C LEU A 247 4.66 -4.98 7.19
N LEU A 248 4.63 -5.26 5.89
CA LEU A 248 5.76 -5.83 5.16
C LEU A 248 6.93 -4.85 5.14
N PRO A 249 8.18 -5.35 5.29
CA PRO A 249 9.36 -4.49 5.34
C PRO A 249 9.55 -3.71 4.05
N LEU A 250 10.23 -2.57 4.17
CA LEU A 250 10.76 -1.87 2.99
C LEU A 250 11.85 -2.72 2.34
N ALA A 251 12.05 -2.49 1.04
CA ALA A 251 13.17 -3.07 0.32
C ALA A 251 14.49 -2.58 0.95
N PRO A 252 15.47 -3.47 1.21
CA PRO A 252 16.73 -3.02 1.77
C PRO A 252 17.46 -2.07 0.83
N VAL A 253 17.97 -0.98 1.41
CA VAL A 253 18.73 0.06 0.72
C VAL A 253 20.09 0.16 1.38
N ARG A 254 21.16 -0.09 0.62
CA ARG A 254 22.54 0.17 1.06
C ARG A 254 23.00 1.48 0.43
N TYR A 255 23.11 2.52 1.23
CA TYR A 255 23.57 3.84 0.78
C TYR A 255 25.06 3.81 0.44
N GLU A 256 25.42 4.50 -0.64
CA GLU A 256 26.81 4.77 -1.06
C GLU A 256 27.12 6.28 -1.04
N THR A 257 26.12 7.11 -0.70
CA THR A 257 26.25 8.55 -0.41
C THR A 257 25.57 8.88 0.93
N SER A 258 25.91 10.05 1.48
CA SER A 258 25.27 10.61 2.68
C SER A 258 24.22 11.68 2.36
N ASP A 259 23.92 11.93 1.08
CA ASP A 259 22.95 12.93 0.66
C ASP A 259 21.52 12.50 1.05
N PRO A 260 20.80 13.30 1.86
CA PRO A 260 19.42 13.01 2.26
C PRO A 260 18.46 12.82 1.08
N LEU A 261 18.66 13.57 -0.02
CA LEU A 261 17.81 13.48 -1.21
C LEU A 261 18.03 12.14 -1.93
N ASP A 262 19.28 11.69 -2.06
CA ASP A 262 19.58 10.39 -2.65
C ASP A 262 18.93 9.26 -1.86
N ALA A 263 18.90 9.36 -0.52
CA ALA A 263 18.23 8.40 0.33
C ALA A 263 16.71 8.38 0.10
N ALA A 264 16.07 9.55 -0.01
CA ALA A 264 14.64 9.65 -0.31
C ALA A 264 14.30 9.08 -1.70
N VAL A 265 15.09 9.42 -2.72
CA VAL A 265 14.93 8.88 -4.09
C VAL A 265 15.17 7.36 -4.12
N ALA A 266 16.16 6.85 -3.37
CA ALA A 266 16.40 5.41 -3.26
C ALA A 266 15.18 4.65 -2.71
N HIS A 267 14.58 5.14 -1.63
CA HIS A 267 13.38 4.53 -1.05
C HIS A 267 12.15 4.65 -1.95
N LEU A 268 11.99 5.76 -2.65
CA LEU A 268 10.94 5.93 -3.64
C LEU A 268 11.10 4.87 -4.75
N PHE A 269 12.30 4.76 -5.33
CA PHE A 269 12.57 3.84 -6.42
C PHE A 269 12.41 2.38 -6.00
N ALA A 270 12.93 2.01 -4.82
CA ALA A 270 12.80 0.66 -4.28
C ALA A 270 11.34 0.28 -3.99
N THR A 271 10.52 1.27 -3.62
CA THR A 271 9.09 1.07 -3.36
C THR A 271 8.30 0.99 -4.66
N ALA A 272 8.53 1.91 -5.61
CA ALA A 272 7.69 2.10 -6.78
C ALA A 272 8.06 1.25 -7.99
N PHE A 273 9.32 0.88 -8.18
CA PHE A 273 9.80 0.24 -9.40
C PHE A 273 10.31 -1.18 -9.17
N GLY A 274 10.29 -1.98 -10.24
CA GLY A 274 10.85 -3.33 -10.22
C GLY A 274 12.36 -3.29 -9.99
N LEU A 275 12.87 -4.27 -9.22
CA LEU A 275 14.30 -4.45 -8.99
C LEU A 275 14.82 -5.73 -9.65
N GLY A 276 16.12 -5.70 -9.97
CA GLY A 276 16.83 -6.77 -10.64
C GLY A 276 16.28 -7.09 -12.01
N ASP A 277 15.81 -8.32 -12.21
CA ASP A 277 15.23 -8.77 -13.49
C ASP A 277 13.95 -8.02 -13.90
N THR A 278 13.31 -7.36 -12.94
CA THR A 278 12.11 -6.54 -13.15
C THR A 278 12.42 -5.05 -13.32
N THR A 279 13.69 -4.63 -13.31
CA THR A 279 14.08 -3.23 -13.58
C THR A 279 13.45 -2.73 -14.89
N GLY A 280 13.00 -1.48 -14.88
CA GLY A 280 12.29 -0.85 -16.00
C GLY A 280 10.76 -0.97 -15.96
N THR A 281 10.19 -1.57 -14.91
CA THR A 281 8.73 -1.62 -14.69
C THR A 281 8.33 -0.88 -13.42
N ALA A 282 7.06 -0.48 -13.33
CA ALA A 282 6.48 0.00 -12.08
C ALA A 282 5.77 -1.14 -11.34
N ARG A 283 5.71 -1.06 -10.01
CA ARG A 283 5.13 -2.05 -9.09
C ARG A 283 3.70 -1.67 -8.70
N PHE A 284 2.94 -1.20 -9.67
CA PHE A 284 1.53 -0.88 -9.53
C PHE A 284 0.73 -1.71 -10.53
N ARG A 285 -0.54 -1.95 -10.22
CA ARG A 285 -1.45 -2.55 -11.19
C ARG A 285 -1.93 -1.46 -12.16
N SER A 286 -2.04 -1.82 -13.44
CA SER A 286 -2.66 -0.94 -14.42
C SER A 286 -4.06 -0.56 -13.95
N ARG A 287 -4.32 0.76 -13.91
CA ARG A 287 -5.59 1.35 -13.48
C ARG A 287 -5.91 2.52 -14.42
N PRO A 288 -7.03 2.47 -15.16
CA PRO A 288 -7.41 3.58 -16.04
C PRO A 288 -7.71 4.85 -15.23
N ALA A 289 -7.62 5.99 -15.90
CA ALA A 289 -8.03 7.30 -15.37
C ALA A 289 -9.44 7.23 -14.77
N ALA A 290 -9.66 7.91 -13.65
CA ALA A 290 -11.00 8.34 -13.30
C ALA A 290 -11.47 9.35 -14.36
N SER A 291 -12.77 9.38 -14.65
CA SER A 291 -13.37 10.20 -15.73
C SER A 291 -13.04 11.70 -15.64
N ASP A 292 -12.63 12.18 -14.47
CA ASP A 292 -12.61 13.61 -14.16
C ASP A 292 -11.19 14.22 -14.15
N GLY A 293 -10.16 13.47 -14.58
CA GLY A 293 -8.80 14.00 -14.79
C GLY A 293 -8.03 14.45 -13.53
N ALA A 294 -8.66 14.41 -12.36
CA ALA A 294 -8.03 14.62 -11.06
C ALA A 294 -7.32 13.35 -10.55
N GLU A 295 -6.46 13.49 -9.52
CA GLU A 295 -5.95 12.34 -8.76
C GLU A 295 -7.08 11.36 -8.46
N PRO A 296 -6.84 10.03 -8.38
CA PRO A 296 -7.88 9.06 -8.05
C PRO A 296 -8.52 9.39 -6.69
N ILE A 297 -9.55 10.23 -6.66
CA ILE A 297 -10.29 10.55 -5.46
C ILE A 297 -11.14 9.32 -5.15
N VAL A 298 -11.05 8.85 -3.92
CA VAL A 298 -11.88 7.73 -3.49
C VAL A 298 -13.29 8.25 -3.24
N VAL A 299 -14.17 7.94 -4.19
CA VAL A 299 -15.58 8.31 -4.15
C VAL A 299 -16.32 7.57 -3.05
N ASP A 300 -17.46 8.12 -2.62
CA ASP A 300 -18.35 7.50 -1.62
C ASP A 300 -18.74 6.06 -1.97
N ALA A 301 -18.80 5.71 -3.27
CA ALA A 301 -19.09 4.35 -3.73
C ALA A 301 -18.05 3.29 -3.31
N CYS A 302 -16.88 3.70 -2.82
CA CYS A 302 -15.86 2.80 -2.26
C CYS A 302 -15.90 2.71 -0.72
N TRP A 303 -16.73 3.52 -0.05
CA TRP A 303 -16.69 3.67 1.41
C TRP A 303 -16.93 2.34 2.15
N ASP A 304 -17.95 1.58 1.75
CA ASP A 304 -18.32 0.27 2.34
C ASP A 304 -17.66 -0.93 1.66
N ARG A 305 -16.75 -0.71 0.71
CA ARG A 305 -16.06 -1.78 -0.02
C ARG A 305 -14.70 -2.07 0.59
N PRO A 306 -14.22 -3.32 0.52
CA PRO A 306 -12.85 -3.63 0.88
C PRO A 306 -11.85 -2.76 0.09
N TRP A 307 -10.90 -2.19 0.83
CA TRP A 307 -9.75 -1.49 0.30
C TRP A 307 -8.50 -2.22 0.74
N TYR A 308 -7.82 -2.88 -0.18
CA TYR A 308 -6.62 -3.65 0.12
C TYR A 308 -5.38 -2.86 -0.27
N SER A 309 -4.44 -2.72 0.67
CA SER A 309 -3.17 -2.04 0.39
C SER A 309 -2.12 -2.97 -0.21
N ASN A 310 -2.24 -4.29 0.02
CA ASN A 310 -1.21 -5.30 -0.23
C ASN A 310 0.13 -4.97 0.46
N LEU A 311 0.07 -4.32 1.64
CA LEU A 311 1.24 -3.96 2.43
C LEU A 311 1.37 -4.78 3.72
N GLY A 312 0.44 -5.67 4.00
CA GLY A 312 0.48 -6.54 5.17
C GLY A 312 0.76 -8.00 4.83
N GLY A 313 1.26 -8.76 5.81
CA GLY A 313 1.51 -10.21 5.64
C GLY A 313 0.25 -11.08 5.70
N GLY A 314 -0.86 -10.53 6.20
CA GLY A 314 -2.11 -11.26 6.41
C GLY A 314 -3.03 -11.28 5.19
N ARG A 315 -3.88 -12.31 5.07
CA ARG A 315 -4.91 -12.41 4.01
C ARG A 315 -5.91 -11.25 4.01
N GLU A 316 -6.07 -10.56 5.13
CA GLU A 316 -6.96 -9.40 5.19
C GLU A 316 -6.41 -8.16 4.50
N ASP A 317 -5.08 -8.06 4.36
CA ASP A 317 -4.40 -6.91 3.78
C ASP A 317 -4.19 -7.06 2.27
N ASN A 318 -4.47 -8.25 1.73
CA ASN A 318 -4.15 -8.62 0.36
C ASN A 318 -5.42 -9.01 -0.40
N GLU A 319 -5.52 -8.54 -1.64
CA GLU A 319 -6.55 -9.04 -2.55
C GLU A 319 -6.32 -10.52 -2.86
N PRO A 320 -7.36 -11.30 -3.20
CA PRO A 320 -7.18 -12.60 -3.83
C PRO A 320 -6.29 -12.47 -5.08
N GLY A 321 -5.15 -13.18 -5.11
CA GLY A 321 -4.14 -13.02 -6.18
C GLY A 321 -3.37 -11.69 -6.15
N GLY A 322 -3.57 -10.88 -5.10
CA GLY A 322 -2.80 -9.70 -4.77
C GLY A 322 -1.48 -10.06 -4.12
N ASN A 323 -0.44 -9.32 -4.50
CA ASN A 323 0.82 -9.33 -3.81
C ASN A 323 1.35 -7.90 -3.72
N ASP A 324 2.23 -7.65 -2.75
CA ASP A 324 2.95 -6.39 -2.52
C ASP A 324 3.83 -5.92 -3.69
N GLY A 325 3.90 -6.72 -4.76
CA GLY A 325 4.68 -6.48 -5.98
C GLY A 325 6.07 -7.11 -5.97
N TRP A 326 6.37 -8.04 -5.05
CA TRP A 326 7.65 -8.76 -4.94
C TRP A 326 7.65 -10.27 -5.30
N GLY A 327 6.53 -10.86 -5.71
CA GLY A 327 6.38 -12.27 -6.15
C GLY A 327 4.92 -12.63 -6.54
N SER A 328 4.58 -13.63 -7.32
CA SER A 328 5.33 -14.54 -8.18
C SER A 328 5.98 -13.83 -9.36
N ASP A 329 7.07 -14.42 -9.85
CA ASP A 329 7.70 -14.03 -11.10
C ASP A 329 6.64 -13.88 -12.20
N GLY A 330 6.67 -12.75 -12.88
CA GLY A 330 5.89 -12.53 -14.09
C GLY A 330 6.27 -13.60 -15.11
N GLY A 331 5.46 -14.66 -15.19
CA GLY A 331 5.34 -15.48 -16.37
C GLY A 331 4.72 -14.63 -17.48
N SER A 332 5.55 -13.92 -18.21
CA SER A 332 5.21 -13.41 -19.54
C SER A 332 6.42 -13.64 -20.42
N GLY A 333 6.42 -14.79 -21.10
CA GLY A 333 7.49 -15.24 -21.98
C GLY A 333 7.58 -16.76 -22.04
N GLY A 334 6.55 -17.40 -22.60
CA GLY A 334 6.57 -18.82 -22.94
C GLY A 334 5.70 -19.01 -24.17
N ASP A 335 6.32 -18.92 -25.34
CA ASP A 335 5.73 -19.38 -26.60
C ASP A 335 5.47 -20.89 -26.49
N SER A 336 4.22 -21.27 -26.27
CA SER A 336 3.78 -22.63 -26.52
C SER A 336 3.55 -22.79 -28.02
N GLY A 337 4.65 -22.97 -28.75
CA GLY A 337 4.61 -23.54 -30.09
C GLY A 337 3.97 -24.92 -30.01
N GLY A 338 2.81 -25.07 -30.64
CA GLY A 338 2.16 -26.35 -30.83
C GLY A 338 3.04 -27.25 -31.69
N SER A 339 3.43 -28.38 -31.12
CA SER A 339 3.90 -29.53 -31.88
C SER A 339 3.00 -30.69 -31.50
N ASP A 340 1.97 -30.90 -32.31
CA ASP A 340 1.16 -32.11 -32.33
C ASP A 340 2.04 -33.25 -32.82
N GLY A 341 2.25 -34.27 -31.98
CA GLY A 341 3.03 -35.45 -32.33
C GLY A 341 2.75 -36.64 -31.41
N GLY A 342 2.20 -37.70 -32.00
CA GLY A 342 2.10 -39.05 -31.43
C GLY A 342 0.81 -39.25 -30.63
N GLY A 343 -0.23 -39.93 -31.13
CA GLY A 343 -0.16 -41.21 -31.84
C GLY A 343 -0.13 -42.32 -30.79
N ASP A 344 -1.30 -42.89 -30.49
CA ASP A 344 -1.50 -44.32 -30.25
C ASP A 344 -2.99 -44.58 -29.95
N GLY A 345 -3.64 -45.24 -30.90
CA GLY A 345 -5.05 -45.62 -30.84
C GLY A 345 -5.30 -46.83 -31.73
N GLY A 346 -4.65 -47.96 -31.43
CA GLY A 346 -5.13 -49.30 -31.79
C GLY A 346 -5.88 -49.85 -30.58
N GLY A 347 -7.15 -50.27 -30.66
CA GLY A 347 -7.58 -51.52 -31.31
C GLY A 347 -7.24 -52.68 -30.36
N GLY A 348 -8.13 -53.51 -29.84
CA GLY A 348 -9.51 -53.87 -30.12
C GLY A 348 -9.71 -55.30 -29.56
N GLY A 349 -10.95 -55.68 -29.20
CA GLY A 349 -11.35 -57.06 -28.83
C GLY A 349 -10.88 -57.53 -27.45
N GLY A 350 -11.68 -58.19 -26.59
CA GLY A 350 -12.83 -59.05 -26.83
C GLY A 350 -12.43 -60.52 -26.67
N GLY A 351 -13.03 -61.22 -25.71
CA GLY A 351 -13.08 -62.69 -25.69
C GLY A 351 -12.51 -63.37 -24.44
N ASP A 352 -13.44 -64.01 -23.72
CA ASP A 352 -13.39 -65.07 -22.68
C ASP A 352 -12.72 -64.81 -21.32
#